data_AF-A0A239PF56-F1
#
_entry.id   AF-A0A239PF56-F1
#
_cell.length_a   1.000
_cell.length_b   1.000
_cell.length_c   1.000
_cell.angle_alpha   90.00
_cell.angle_beta   90.00
_cell.angle_gamma   90.00
#
_symmetry.space_group_name_H-M   'P 1'
#
loop_
_entity.id
_entity.type
_entity.pdbx_description
1 polymer ?
#
loop_
_entity_poly.entity_id
_entity_poly.type
_entity_poly.pdbx_seq_one_letter_code
_entity_poly.pdbx_strand_id
1 'polypeptide(L)'
;MNPNPRTGRHVTGLAGNPMTKVLPGQLSLFDDLDAEVAPLPGPQTAAPSLYDSPSRGLVARTAEVEAWRARYGNWSSIRRSHAWEVHITCPDTPTARCQPTVLSADLRCDCLDNCCCVGDLLYRGACRGCDWEGEPRNQENAAVEDACDHAWPGWRDLPVVPRVPEDRKRHGAWVDRVATHYPTKWLTDGGPIRTRRSGLATRHVPGRTPFGGYDLAAEDPADAAASSTPHDGDPPAQRDS
;
A
#
# COMPACT_ATOMS: atom_id res chain seq x y z
N MET A 1 -16.22 -73.06 -62.02
CA MET A 1 -16.00 -74.22 -61.14
C MET A 1 -15.04 -73.79 -60.04
N ASN A 2 -15.46 -73.93 -58.79
CA ASN A 2 -14.65 -73.77 -57.57
C ASN A 2 -13.52 -74.84 -57.56
N PRO A 3 -12.37 -74.65 -56.87
CA PRO A 3 -12.37 -74.67 -55.40
C PRO A 3 -11.31 -73.79 -54.66
N ASN A 4 -11.64 -73.47 -53.42
CA ASN A 4 -10.78 -73.16 -52.25
C ASN A 4 -9.85 -74.39 -51.91
N PRO A 5 -8.91 -74.43 -50.93
CA PRO A 5 -8.48 -73.43 -49.94
C PRO A 5 -6.95 -73.33 -49.69
N ARG A 6 -6.51 -72.32 -48.93
CA ARG A 6 -5.19 -72.32 -48.26
C ARG A 6 -5.30 -71.94 -46.79
N THR A 7 -4.51 -72.67 -46.01
CA THR A 7 -4.51 -72.87 -44.57
C THR A 7 -3.55 -71.92 -43.84
N GLY A 8 -4.00 -71.44 -42.66
CA GLY A 8 -3.30 -71.21 -41.39
C GLY A 8 -1.90 -70.59 -41.30
N ARG A 9 -1.80 -69.50 -40.51
CA ARG A 9 -0.93 -69.48 -39.30
C ARG A 9 -1.32 -68.37 -38.34
N HIS A 10 -1.44 -68.75 -37.06
CA HIS A 10 -1.53 -67.89 -35.88
C HIS A 10 -0.29 -67.00 -35.71
N VAL A 11 -0.48 -65.78 -35.22
CA VAL A 11 0.54 -65.06 -34.45
C VAL A 11 -0.06 -64.75 -33.07
N THR A 12 0.46 -65.49 -32.11
CA THR A 12 0.36 -65.34 -30.66
C THR A 12 1.02 -64.04 -30.18
N GLY A 13 0.49 -63.48 -29.10
CA GLY A 13 1.00 -62.27 -28.45
C GLY A 13 2.40 -62.39 -27.85
N LEU A 14 3.04 -61.23 -27.71
CA LEU A 14 4.19 -60.95 -26.86
C LEU A 14 3.85 -59.62 -26.16
N ALA A 15 3.44 -59.72 -24.90
CA ALA A 15 4.31 -59.51 -23.73
C ALA A 15 4.43 -58.01 -23.41
N GLY A 16 3.69 -57.61 -22.37
CA GLY A 16 3.68 -56.26 -21.83
C GLY A 16 5.05 -55.82 -21.33
N ASN A 17 5.30 -54.52 -21.42
CA ASN A 17 6.46 -53.87 -20.85
C ASN A 17 6.23 -53.69 -19.34
N PRO A 18 7.04 -54.30 -18.45
CA PRO A 18 6.91 -54.10 -17.01
C PRO A 18 7.85 -52.98 -16.52
N MET A 19 7.40 -52.29 -15.47
CA MET A 19 8.17 -51.40 -14.57
C MET A 19 8.12 -49.90 -14.83
N THR A 20 6.98 -49.30 -14.50
CA THR A 20 6.98 -48.18 -13.56
C THR A 20 6.57 -48.73 -12.19
N LYS A 21 7.53 -49.25 -11.41
CA LYS A 21 7.28 -49.55 -9.99
C LYS A 21 7.32 -48.23 -9.24
N VAL A 22 6.15 -47.70 -8.89
CA VAL A 22 6.02 -46.65 -7.88
C VAL A 22 6.55 -47.23 -6.56
N LEU A 23 7.56 -46.59 -5.99
CA LEU A 23 8.12 -46.98 -4.70
C LEU A 23 7.13 -46.62 -3.58
N PRO A 24 6.92 -47.48 -2.57
CA PRO A 24 6.03 -47.17 -1.45
C PRO A 24 6.55 -45.94 -0.69
N GLY A 25 5.75 -44.88 -0.66
CA GLY A 25 6.09 -43.58 -0.05
C GLY A 25 6.50 -42.48 -1.03
N GLN A 26 6.56 -42.75 -2.33
CA GLN A 26 6.79 -41.73 -3.36
C GLN A 26 5.44 -41.17 -3.85
N LEU A 27 5.16 -39.90 -3.57
CA LEU A 27 4.02 -39.20 -4.15
C LEU A 27 4.21 -39.11 -5.68
N SER A 28 3.26 -39.65 -6.43
CA SER A 28 3.20 -39.51 -7.88
C SER A 28 2.70 -38.10 -8.19
N LEU A 29 3.57 -37.26 -8.74
CA LEU A 29 3.26 -35.87 -9.14
C LEU A 29 2.08 -35.78 -10.14
N PHE A 30 1.74 -36.90 -10.80
CA PHE A 30 0.67 -36.97 -11.79
C PHE A 30 -0.63 -37.58 -11.25
N ASP A 31 -0.61 -38.29 -10.12
CA ASP A 31 -1.84 -38.80 -9.50
C ASP A 31 -2.54 -37.69 -8.67
N ASP A 32 -1.81 -36.64 -8.28
CA ASP A 32 -2.35 -35.43 -7.63
C ASP A 32 -3.01 -34.44 -8.62
N LEU A 33 -2.90 -34.67 -9.94
CA LEU A 33 -3.54 -33.83 -10.97
C LEU A 33 -5.01 -34.21 -11.21
N ASP A 34 -5.41 -35.44 -10.85
CA ASP A 34 -6.79 -35.94 -10.95
C ASP A 34 -7.54 -35.91 -9.62
N ALA A 35 -6.87 -35.52 -8.52
CA ALA A 35 -7.59 -35.10 -7.32
C ALA A 35 -8.44 -33.90 -7.72
N GLU A 36 -9.76 -34.10 -7.80
CA GLU A 36 -10.71 -33.03 -8.07
C GLU A 36 -10.31 -31.82 -7.24
N VAL A 37 -9.75 -30.80 -7.90
CA VAL A 37 -9.64 -29.47 -7.33
C VAL A 37 -11.08 -29.13 -7.02
N ALA A 38 -11.43 -29.20 -5.72
CA ALA A 38 -12.76 -28.85 -5.26
C ALA A 38 -13.13 -27.57 -5.99
N PRO A 39 -14.24 -27.55 -6.76
CA PRO A 39 -14.57 -26.40 -7.59
C PRO A 39 -14.47 -25.17 -6.70
N LEU A 40 -13.64 -24.22 -7.12
CA LEU A 40 -13.54 -22.93 -6.43
C LEU A 40 -14.96 -22.50 -6.12
N PRO A 41 -15.27 -22.14 -4.86
CA PRO A 41 -16.64 -21.89 -4.44
C PRO A 41 -17.31 -21.02 -5.50
N GLY A 42 -18.43 -21.54 -6.04
CA GLY A 42 -19.20 -20.92 -7.12
C GLY A 42 -19.49 -19.45 -6.80
N PRO A 43 -19.84 -18.62 -7.81
CA PRO A 43 -19.72 -17.17 -7.80
C PRO A 43 -20.01 -16.62 -6.41
N GLN A 44 -18.93 -16.38 -5.65
CA GLN A 44 -19.04 -15.94 -4.27
C GLN A 44 -19.91 -14.70 -4.33
N THR A 45 -20.97 -14.61 -3.50
CA THR A 45 -21.72 -13.36 -3.31
C THR A 45 -20.70 -12.24 -3.34
N ALA A 46 -20.83 -11.32 -4.31
CA ALA A 46 -19.81 -10.31 -4.58
C ALA A 46 -19.42 -9.69 -3.22
N ALA A 47 -18.15 -9.87 -2.84
CA ALA A 47 -17.71 -9.49 -1.51
C ALA A 47 -17.97 -7.98 -1.34
N PRO A 48 -18.54 -7.54 -0.21
CA PRO A 48 -18.88 -6.15 -0.04
C PRO A 48 -17.62 -5.29 0.02
N SER A 49 -17.72 -4.07 -0.51
CA SER A 49 -16.72 -3.03 -0.30
C SER A 49 -16.81 -2.50 1.14
N LEU A 50 -15.66 -2.26 1.75
CA LEU A 50 -15.47 -1.64 3.06
C LEU A 50 -15.04 -0.16 2.95
N TYR A 51 -14.93 0.38 1.73
CA TYR A 51 -14.47 1.75 1.49
C TYR A 51 -15.29 2.79 2.27
N ASP A 52 -16.62 2.71 2.14
CA ASP A 52 -17.58 3.61 2.80
C ASP A 52 -17.99 3.15 4.20
N SER A 53 -17.26 2.18 4.80
CA SER A 53 -17.59 1.71 6.14
C SER A 53 -17.58 2.87 7.14
N PRO A 54 -18.59 2.95 8.03
CA PRO A 54 -18.64 3.98 9.06
C PRO A 54 -17.60 3.75 10.17
N SER A 55 -16.95 2.58 10.22
CA SER A 55 -15.88 2.28 11.17
C SER A 55 -14.79 3.36 11.13
N ARG A 56 -14.34 3.79 12.31
CA ARG A 56 -13.25 4.77 12.50
C ARG A 56 -12.29 4.30 13.57
N GLY A 57 -11.04 4.71 13.43
CA GLY A 57 -9.92 4.28 14.24
C GLY A 57 -9.27 3.01 13.70
N LEU A 58 -7.95 2.94 13.84
CA LEU A 58 -7.15 1.84 13.31
C LEU A 58 -7.62 0.47 13.82
N VAL A 59 -7.96 0.37 15.10
CA VAL A 59 -8.40 -0.89 15.73
C VAL A 59 -9.69 -1.40 15.07
N ALA A 60 -10.70 -0.53 14.92
CA ALA A 60 -11.98 -0.92 14.34
C ALA A 60 -11.83 -1.32 12.86
N ARG A 61 -11.07 -0.54 12.08
CA ARG A 61 -10.80 -0.86 10.67
C ARG A 61 -10.04 -2.17 10.50
N THR A 62 -9.03 -2.40 11.33
CA THR A 62 -8.23 -3.63 11.28
C THR A 62 -9.11 -4.85 11.59
N ALA A 63 -9.94 -4.77 12.62
CA ALA A 63 -10.87 -5.83 12.98
C ALA A 63 -11.90 -6.10 11.86
N GLU A 64 -12.39 -5.05 11.19
CA GLU A 64 -13.34 -5.19 10.08
C GLU A 64 -12.69 -5.88 8.85
N VAL A 65 -11.45 -5.50 8.52
CA VAL A 65 -10.68 -6.14 7.46
C VAL A 65 -10.36 -7.59 7.79
N GLU A 66 -10.02 -7.90 9.04
CA GLU A 66 -9.78 -9.26 9.50
C GLU A 66 -11.05 -10.12 9.41
N ALA A 67 -12.20 -9.59 9.83
CA ALA A 67 -13.49 -10.26 9.69
C ALA A 67 -13.85 -10.51 8.22
N TRP A 68 -13.59 -9.53 7.34
CA TRP A 68 -13.79 -9.67 5.90
C TRP A 68 -12.88 -10.76 5.32
N ARG A 69 -11.58 -10.77 5.68
CA ARG A 69 -10.60 -11.77 5.22
C ARG A 69 -10.95 -13.18 5.68
N ALA A 70 -11.45 -13.31 6.91
CA ALA A 70 -11.91 -14.60 7.45
C ALA A 70 -13.09 -15.17 6.66
N ARG A 71 -13.95 -14.30 6.10
CA ARG A 71 -15.16 -14.71 5.36
C ARG A 71 -14.95 -14.89 3.86
N TYR A 72 -14.17 -14.02 3.22
CA TYR A 72 -14.04 -13.93 1.75
C TYR A 72 -12.64 -14.31 1.22
N GLY A 73 -11.74 -14.67 2.13
CA GLY A 73 -10.36 -15.05 1.85
C GLY A 73 -9.39 -13.87 1.85
N ASN A 74 -8.11 -14.18 2.08
CA ASN A 74 -7.06 -13.16 2.13
C ASN A 74 -6.56 -12.73 0.74
N TRP A 75 -6.71 -13.59 -0.27
CA TRP A 75 -6.13 -13.34 -1.59
C TRP A 75 -6.79 -12.14 -2.29
N SER A 76 -5.95 -11.19 -2.73
CA SER A 76 -6.34 -9.89 -3.28
C SER A 76 -7.31 -9.10 -2.37
N SER A 77 -7.28 -9.33 -1.05
CA SER A 77 -8.25 -8.74 -0.11
C SER A 77 -8.22 -7.20 -0.09
N ILE A 78 -7.05 -6.58 -0.24
CA ILE A 78 -6.91 -5.12 -0.32
C ILE A 78 -7.77 -4.55 -1.46
N ARG A 79 -7.60 -5.08 -2.68
CA ARG A 79 -8.36 -4.63 -3.86
C ARG A 79 -9.80 -5.08 -3.85
N ARG A 80 -10.09 -6.28 -3.35
CA ARG A 80 -11.47 -6.82 -3.33
C ARG A 80 -12.35 -6.19 -2.25
N SER A 81 -11.76 -5.79 -1.13
CA SER A 81 -12.50 -5.15 -0.03
C SER A 81 -12.51 -3.63 -0.17
N HIS A 82 -11.57 -3.02 -0.90
CA HIS A 82 -11.39 -1.56 -0.94
C HIS A 82 -11.26 -0.93 0.46
N ALA A 83 -10.83 -1.72 1.45
CA ALA A 83 -10.74 -1.26 2.82
C ALA A 83 -9.60 -0.26 3.01
N TRP A 84 -9.79 0.62 3.99
CA TRP A 84 -8.73 1.48 4.48
C TRP A 84 -7.76 0.69 5.36
N GLU A 85 -6.54 0.49 4.87
CA GLU A 85 -5.47 -0.25 5.56
C GLU A 85 -4.27 0.65 5.87
N VAL A 86 -3.46 0.26 6.85
CA VAL A 86 -2.23 1.00 7.20
C VAL A 86 -1.28 0.99 6.01
N HIS A 87 -1.04 2.18 5.46
CA HIS A 87 -0.07 2.40 4.40
C HIS A 87 1.31 2.70 4.99
N ILE A 88 1.36 3.69 5.88
CA ILE A 88 2.58 4.20 6.49
C ILE A 88 2.34 4.52 7.95
N THR A 89 3.21 4.01 8.82
CA THR A 89 3.27 4.40 10.24
C THR A 89 4.70 4.25 10.76
N CYS A 90 5.10 5.11 11.69
CA CYS A 90 6.29 4.90 12.51
C CYS A 90 6.12 5.63 13.85
N PRO A 91 6.44 5.01 14.99
CA PRO A 91 6.66 3.57 15.16
C PRO A 91 5.48 2.68 14.72
N ASP A 92 5.65 1.38 14.63
CA ASP A 92 4.55 0.42 14.39
C ASP A 92 3.84 0.01 15.68
N THR A 93 4.31 0.48 16.84
CA THR A 93 3.70 0.28 18.14
C THR A 93 3.00 1.55 18.61
N PRO A 94 1.80 1.45 19.23
CA PRO A 94 1.12 2.62 19.78
C PRO A 94 1.96 3.32 20.84
N THR A 95 1.94 4.65 20.84
CA THR A 95 2.57 5.48 21.87
C THR A 95 1.50 6.11 22.77
N ALA A 96 1.92 6.72 23.88
CA ALA A 96 1.01 7.44 24.77
C ALA A 96 0.43 8.73 24.14
N ARG A 97 1.02 9.24 23.05
CA ARG A 97 0.55 10.42 22.32
C ARG A 97 -0.19 9.99 21.06
N CYS A 98 -1.01 10.90 20.53
CA CYS A 98 -1.49 10.81 19.17
C CYS A 98 -0.31 10.62 18.20
N GLN A 99 -0.44 9.67 17.29
CA GLN A 99 0.65 9.24 16.46
C GLN A 99 0.20 9.26 14.99
N PRO A 100 0.90 10.02 14.12
CA PRO A 100 0.50 10.19 12.74
C PRO A 100 0.69 8.91 11.94
N THR A 101 -0.40 8.44 11.34
CA THR A 101 -0.47 7.26 10.48
C THR A 101 -1.19 7.62 9.20
N VAL A 102 -0.82 7.00 8.09
CA VAL A 102 -1.53 7.10 6.83
C VAL A 102 -2.24 5.79 6.55
N LEU A 103 -3.52 5.88 6.22
CA LEU A 103 -4.27 4.77 5.65
C LEU A 103 -4.33 4.93 4.12
N SER A 104 -4.41 3.81 3.40
CA SER A 104 -4.68 3.80 1.97
C SER A 104 -5.84 2.87 1.64
N ALA A 105 -6.64 3.24 0.64
CA ALA A 105 -7.64 2.40 0.01
C ALA A 105 -7.38 2.34 -1.50
N ASP A 106 -7.32 1.13 -2.04
CA ASP A 106 -7.10 0.92 -3.47
C ASP A 106 -8.44 0.75 -4.19
N LEU A 107 -8.90 1.78 -4.89
CA LEU A 107 -10.16 1.76 -5.66
C LEU A 107 -9.96 1.44 -7.14
N ARG A 108 -8.73 1.14 -7.56
CA ARG A 108 -8.43 0.88 -8.96
C ARG A 108 -9.07 -0.45 -9.39
N CYS A 109 -9.60 -0.48 -10.60
CA CYS A 109 -10.18 -1.69 -11.16
C CYS A 109 -9.09 -2.70 -11.58
N ASP A 110 -9.45 -3.98 -11.62
CA ASP A 110 -8.59 -5.06 -12.14
C ASP A 110 -8.70 -5.24 -13.68
N CYS A 111 -9.37 -4.32 -14.38
CA CYS A 111 -9.47 -4.38 -15.84
C CYS A 111 -8.10 -4.11 -16.47
N LEU A 112 -7.49 -5.16 -17.01
CA LEU A 112 -6.24 -5.09 -17.76
C LEU A 112 -6.56 -4.54 -19.17
N ASP A 113 -6.16 -3.29 -19.42
CA ASP A 113 -6.28 -2.47 -20.64
C ASP A 113 -7.57 -1.64 -20.84
N ASN A 114 -7.38 -0.33 -21.11
CA ASN A 114 -8.37 0.65 -21.56
C ASN A 114 -9.72 0.71 -20.80
N CYS A 115 -9.76 0.42 -19.49
CA CYS A 115 -10.98 0.69 -18.73
C CYS A 115 -11.14 2.18 -18.43
N CYS A 116 -12.33 2.72 -18.68
CA CYS A 116 -12.76 4.03 -18.18
C CYS A 116 -13.31 3.95 -16.73
N CYS A 117 -12.86 2.95 -15.96
CA CYS A 117 -13.29 2.73 -14.59
C CYS A 117 -12.80 3.90 -13.72
N VAL A 118 -13.70 4.48 -12.94
CA VAL A 118 -13.37 5.56 -12.01
C VAL A 118 -12.82 4.93 -10.73
N GLY A 119 -11.54 5.08 -10.47
CA GLY A 119 -10.87 4.55 -9.28
C GLY A 119 -9.40 4.99 -9.21
N ASP A 120 -8.93 5.29 -8.00
CA ASP A 120 -7.55 5.71 -7.75
C ASP A 120 -7.06 5.10 -6.43
N LEU A 121 -5.77 5.26 -6.13
CA LEU A 121 -5.23 5.00 -4.81
C LEU A 121 -5.48 6.23 -3.93
N LEU A 122 -6.37 6.08 -2.96
CA LEU A 122 -6.70 7.14 -2.02
C LEU A 122 -5.95 6.95 -0.72
N TYR A 123 -5.68 8.07 -0.05
CA TYR A 123 -4.99 8.15 1.22
C TYR A 123 -5.83 8.91 2.24
N ARG A 124 -5.61 8.70 3.53
CA ARG A 124 -6.14 9.61 4.55
C ARG A 124 -5.23 9.60 5.77
N GLY A 125 -5.15 10.76 6.43
CA GLY A 125 -4.51 10.85 7.73
C GLY A 125 -5.31 10.08 8.77
N ALA A 126 -4.63 9.42 9.69
CA ALA A 126 -5.23 8.74 10.83
C ALA A 126 -4.32 8.84 12.06
N CYS A 127 -4.90 8.54 13.22
CA CYS A 127 -4.15 8.44 14.46
C CYS A 127 -4.07 6.99 14.93
N ARG A 128 -2.88 6.49 15.25
CA ARG A 128 -2.73 5.16 15.88
C ARG A 128 -3.18 5.12 17.34
N GLY A 129 -3.20 6.27 18.02
CA GLY A 129 -3.50 6.39 19.45
C GLY A 129 -4.96 6.64 19.79
N CYS A 130 -5.76 7.16 18.85
CA CYS A 130 -7.19 7.42 19.03
C CYS A 130 -7.98 7.05 17.77
N ASP A 131 -9.26 7.44 17.70
CA ASP A 131 -10.18 7.14 16.60
C ASP A 131 -10.18 8.19 15.49
N TRP A 132 -9.34 9.24 15.58
CA TRP A 132 -9.29 10.31 14.60
C TRP A 132 -8.82 9.83 13.22
N GLU A 133 -9.53 10.28 12.19
CA GLU A 133 -9.18 10.11 10.78
C GLU A 133 -9.55 11.37 9.99
N GLY A 134 -8.64 11.86 9.15
CA GLY A 134 -8.84 12.99 8.25
C GLY A 134 -9.61 12.60 6.99
N GLU A 135 -9.97 13.58 6.16
CA GLU A 135 -10.68 13.35 4.90
C GLU A 135 -9.84 12.54 3.89
N PRO A 136 -10.46 11.82 2.94
CA PRO A 136 -9.75 11.21 1.83
C PRO A 136 -8.97 12.24 1.00
N ARG A 137 -7.74 11.89 0.66
CA ARG A 137 -6.77 12.66 -0.14
C ARG A 137 -6.33 11.82 -1.33
N ASN A 138 -6.07 12.48 -2.46
CA ASN A 138 -5.46 11.86 -3.63
C ASN A 138 -3.92 11.85 -3.57
N GLN A 139 -3.33 12.43 -2.51
CA GLN A 139 -1.88 12.50 -2.33
C GLN A 139 -1.50 12.05 -0.92
N GLU A 140 -0.50 11.18 -0.85
CA GLU A 140 0.05 10.66 0.41
C GLU A 140 0.56 11.78 1.33
N ASN A 141 1.28 12.77 0.78
CA ASN A 141 1.81 13.90 1.56
C ASN A 141 0.68 14.67 2.28
N ALA A 142 -0.42 14.97 1.58
CA ALA A 142 -1.56 15.67 2.19
C ALA A 142 -2.18 14.86 3.34
N ALA A 143 -2.25 13.53 3.22
CA ALA A 143 -2.70 12.66 4.29
C ALA A 143 -1.74 12.63 5.49
N VAL A 144 -0.42 12.62 5.24
CA VAL A 144 0.60 12.75 6.30
C VAL A 144 0.47 14.08 7.02
N GLU A 145 0.28 15.16 6.27
CA GLU A 145 0.11 16.51 6.82
C GLU A 145 -1.11 16.59 7.73
N ASP A 146 -2.27 16.06 7.31
CA ASP A 146 -3.46 15.97 8.15
C ASP A 146 -3.18 15.22 9.45
N ALA A 147 -2.49 14.08 9.35
CA ALA A 147 -2.14 13.27 10.51
C ALA A 147 -1.19 14.02 11.46
N CYS A 148 -0.28 14.83 10.92
CA CYS A 148 0.60 15.68 11.71
C CYS A 148 -0.15 16.88 12.32
N ASP A 149 -1.11 17.48 11.61
CA ASP A 149 -1.96 18.55 12.13
C ASP A 149 -2.75 18.07 13.36
N HIS A 150 -3.19 16.81 13.36
CA HIS A 150 -3.81 16.16 14.51
C HIS A 150 -2.81 15.82 15.64
N ALA A 151 -1.72 15.11 15.32
CA ALA A 151 -0.83 14.54 16.31
C ALA A 151 0.18 15.54 16.90
N TRP A 152 0.53 16.58 16.14
CA TRP A 152 1.58 17.55 16.43
C TRP A 152 1.16 18.99 16.11
N PRO A 153 0.15 19.55 16.79
CA PRO A 153 -0.26 20.93 16.56
C PRO A 153 0.93 21.91 16.61
N GLY A 154 1.00 22.83 15.65
CA GLY A 154 2.11 23.79 15.51
C GLY A 154 3.31 23.29 14.71
N TRP A 155 3.30 22.05 14.19
CA TRP A 155 4.41 21.55 13.37
C TRP A 155 4.65 22.40 12.11
N ARG A 156 3.59 23.01 11.54
CA ARG A 156 3.66 23.87 10.35
C ARG A 156 4.43 25.17 10.60
N ASP A 157 4.51 25.62 11.84
CA ASP A 157 5.20 26.85 12.23
C ASP A 157 6.68 26.60 12.55
N LEU A 158 7.11 25.33 12.58
CA LEU A 158 8.50 24.99 12.86
C LEU A 158 9.43 25.49 11.75
N PRO A 159 10.62 26.00 12.11
CA PRO A 159 11.63 26.36 11.13
C PRO A 159 12.00 25.19 10.21
N VAL A 160 12.14 25.49 8.92
CA VAL A 160 12.69 24.54 7.94
C VAL A 160 14.19 24.43 8.17
N VAL A 161 14.67 23.21 8.40
CA VAL A 161 16.07 22.94 8.71
C VAL A 161 16.78 22.20 7.56
N PRO A 162 18.12 22.20 7.50
CA PRO A 162 18.85 21.37 6.55
C PRO A 162 18.53 19.88 6.74
N ARG A 163 18.65 19.09 5.66
CA ARG A 163 18.53 17.63 5.71
C ARG A 163 19.41 17.03 6.81
N VAL A 164 18.91 15.97 7.46
CA VAL A 164 19.72 15.14 8.35
C VAL A 164 20.98 14.67 7.60
N PRO A 165 22.20 14.97 8.07
CA PRO A 165 23.42 14.55 7.40
C PRO A 165 23.48 13.04 7.26
N GLU A 166 24.09 12.53 6.19
CA GLU A 166 24.34 11.08 6.07
C GLU A 166 25.52 10.63 6.94
N ASP A 167 26.47 11.54 7.21
CA ASP A 167 27.60 11.32 8.11
C ASP A 167 27.16 11.31 9.58
N ARG A 168 27.21 10.13 10.19
CA ARG A 168 26.86 9.90 11.60
C ARG A 168 27.67 10.77 12.58
N LYS A 169 28.91 11.17 12.25
CA LYS A 169 29.71 12.05 13.12
C LYS A 169 29.13 13.46 13.21
N ARG A 170 28.36 13.89 12.19
CA ARG A 170 27.71 15.21 12.13
C ARG A 170 26.29 15.20 12.69
N HIS A 171 25.75 14.04 13.06
CA HIS A 171 24.39 13.92 13.59
C HIS A 171 24.20 14.70 14.89
N GLY A 172 25.09 14.54 15.87
CA GLY A 172 24.97 15.23 17.17
C GLY A 172 24.91 16.74 17.01
N ALA A 173 25.89 17.31 16.29
CA ALA A 173 25.91 18.75 16.02
C ALA A 173 24.70 19.24 15.19
N TRP A 174 24.12 18.40 14.33
CA TRP A 174 22.88 18.73 13.65
C TRP A 174 21.69 18.74 14.61
N VAL A 175 21.56 17.71 15.45
CA VAL A 175 20.50 17.62 16.47
C VAL A 175 20.54 18.83 17.40
N ASP A 176 21.71 19.20 17.90
CA ASP A 176 21.87 20.35 18.82
C ASP A 176 21.41 21.67 18.17
N ARG A 177 21.73 21.87 16.88
CA ARG A 177 21.26 23.03 16.12
C ARG A 177 19.74 23.04 15.96
N VAL A 178 19.14 21.91 15.58
CA VAL A 178 17.68 21.83 15.41
C VAL A 178 16.96 22.04 16.75
N ALA A 179 17.47 21.44 17.83
CA ALA A 179 16.92 21.55 19.18
C ALA A 179 16.92 23.00 19.71
N THR A 180 17.80 23.87 19.21
CA THR A 180 17.83 25.30 19.57
C THR A 180 16.62 26.07 19.01
N HIS A 181 16.02 25.57 17.93
CA HIS A 181 14.93 26.25 17.23
C HIS A 181 13.56 25.62 17.47
N TYR A 182 13.53 24.40 18.00
CA TYR A 182 12.31 23.62 18.15
C TYR A 182 11.82 23.68 19.61
N PRO A 183 10.52 23.51 19.87
CA PRO A 183 10.00 23.48 21.23
C PRO A 183 10.71 22.44 22.11
N THR A 184 10.81 22.73 23.41
CA THR A 184 11.41 21.82 24.38
C THR A 184 10.73 20.45 24.32
N LYS A 185 11.53 19.37 24.34
CA LYS A 185 11.11 17.96 24.19
C LYS A 185 10.47 17.57 22.85
N TRP A 186 10.29 18.50 21.89
CA TRP A 186 9.66 18.19 20.61
C TRP A 186 10.30 16.98 19.92
N LEU A 187 11.62 17.03 19.76
CA LEU A 187 12.38 15.96 19.10
C LEU A 187 12.35 14.67 19.91
N THR A 188 12.60 14.73 21.22
CA THR A 188 12.66 13.53 22.08
C THR A 188 11.32 12.83 22.24
N ASP A 189 10.22 13.56 22.06
CA ASP A 189 8.88 12.99 22.07
C ASP A 189 8.49 12.38 20.71
N GLY A 190 9.38 12.41 19.71
CA GLY A 190 9.13 11.88 18.36
C GLY A 190 8.45 12.87 17.41
N GLY A 191 8.58 14.17 17.66
CA GLY A 191 7.98 15.21 16.83
C GLY A 191 8.53 15.22 15.40
N PRO A 192 7.73 15.63 14.41
CA PRO A 192 8.20 15.76 13.04
C PRO A 192 9.25 16.87 12.93
N ILE A 193 10.11 16.76 11.91
CA ILE A 193 10.99 17.85 11.46
C ILE A 193 10.56 18.29 10.07
N ARG A 194 10.82 19.55 9.74
CA ARG A 194 10.65 20.07 8.39
C ARG A 194 12.02 20.24 7.75
N THR A 195 12.35 19.44 6.73
CA THR A 195 13.63 19.59 6.04
C THR A 195 13.48 20.20 4.66
N ARG A 196 14.42 21.07 4.30
CA ARG A 196 14.49 21.63 2.94
C ARG A 196 14.70 20.50 1.94
N ARG A 197 13.87 20.49 0.90
CA ARG A 197 13.98 19.59 -0.27
C ARG A 197 13.85 20.41 -1.55
N SER A 198 14.62 20.03 -2.56
CA SER A 198 14.55 20.58 -3.92
C SER A 198 14.52 19.41 -4.91
N GLY A 199 13.75 19.54 -5.99
CA GLY A 199 13.65 18.51 -7.03
C GLY A 199 12.79 17.30 -6.65
N LEU A 200 13.14 16.10 -7.12
CA LEU A 200 12.28 14.90 -7.11
C LEU A 200 12.06 14.24 -5.72
N ALA A 201 12.62 14.78 -4.64
CA ALA A 201 12.63 14.16 -3.31
C ALA A 201 11.64 14.84 -2.35
N THR A 202 10.38 15.02 -2.76
CA THR A 202 9.34 15.75 -2.01
C THR A 202 8.50 14.88 -1.07
N ARG A 203 8.69 13.56 -1.08
CA ARG A 203 7.91 12.64 -0.22
C ARG A 203 8.23 12.83 1.27
N HIS A 204 7.21 12.87 2.10
CA HIS A 204 7.36 12.81 3.56
C HIS A 204 7.77 11.41 4.01
N VAL A 205 8.73 11.30 4.93
CA VAL A 205 9.30 10.00 5.32
C VAL A 205 9.09 9.73 6.81
N PRO A 206 8.33 8.69 7.18
CA PRO A 206 8.16 8.28 8.57
C PRO A 206 9.50 7.79 9.17
N GLY A 207 9.73 8.00 10.46
CA GLY A 207 10.87 7.39 11.18
C GLY A 207 12.26 7.92 10.81
N ARG A 208 12.34 8.94 9.95
CA ARG A 208 13.63 9.43 9.42
C ARG A 208 14.28 10.52 10.29
N THR A 209 13.56 11.04 11.27
CA THR A 209 14.20 11.85 12.32
C THR A 209 15.08 10.95 13.20
N PRO A 210 16.12 11.50 13.83
CA PRO A 210 16.92 10.76 14.81
C PRO A 210 16.14 10.20 16.02
N PHE A 211 14.87 10.59 16.17
CA PHE A 211 14.00 10.24 17.30
C PHE A 211 12.72 9.49 16.86
N GLY A 212 12.64 9.02 15.62
CA GLY A 212 11.53 8.19 15.13
C GLY A 212 10.28 8.93 14.63
N GLY A 213 10.26 10.26 14.70
CA GLY A 213 9.26 11.12 14.04
C GLY A 213 9.42 11.22 12.52
N TYR A 214 8.48 11.92 11.88
CA TYR A 214 8.47 12.16 10.43
C TYR A 214 9.50 13.21 9.98
N ASP A 215 10.13 12.97 8.84
CA ASP A 215 10.86 13.97 8.06
C ASP A 215 9.93 14.52 6.97
N LEU A 216 9.38 15.70 7.22
CA LEU A 216 8.44 16.38 6.33
C LEU A 216 9.24 17.25 5.35
N ALA A 217 9.08 16.93 4.07
CA ALA A 217 9.66 17.72 3.00
C ALA A 217 9.00 19.11 2.98
N ALA A 218 9.80 20.15 3.10
CA ALA A 218 9.36 21.52 2.92
C ALA A 218 10.12 22.13 1.73
N GLU A 219 9.38 22.83 0.88
CA GLU A 219 9.99 23.65 -0.17
C GLU A 219 10.80 24.78 0.46
N ASP A 220 11.81 25.24 -0.27
CA ASP A 220 12.51 26.47 0.07
C ASP A 220 11.51 27.63 0.00
N PRO A 221 11.42 28.54 1.00
CA PRO A 221 10.63 29.76 0.86
C PRO A 221 10.94 30.57 -0.41
N ALA A 222 12.17 30.48 -0.91
CA ALA A 222 12.57 31.09 -2.18
C ALA A 222 11.95 30.41 -3.41
N ASP A 223 11.74 29.09 -3.36
CA ASP A 223 11.15 28.30 -4.45
C ASP A 223 9.61 28.37 -4.41
N ALA A 224 9.00 28.42 -3.21
CA ALA A 224 7.56 28.58 -3.04
C ALA A 224 7.04 29.92 -3.60
N ALA A 225 7.86 30.98 -3.55
CA ALA A 225 7.57 32.27 -4.17
C ALA A 225 7.66 32.25 -5.70
N ALA A 226 8.42 31.32 -6.29
CA ALA A 226 8.53 31.15 -7.74
C ALA A 226 7.40 30.28 -8.32
N SER A 227 6.89 29.31 -7.55
CA SER A 227 5.80 28.42 -7.94
C SER A 227 4.40 29.05 -7.88
N SER A 228 4.27 30.26 -7.31
CA SER A 228 2.99 30.97 -7.11
C SER A 228 2.65 32.02 -8.17
N THR A 229 3.43 32.10 -9.26
CA THR A 229 3.04 32.90 -10.43
C THR A 229 1.78 32.30 -11.07
N PRO A 230 0.69 33.08 -11.25
CA PRO A 230 -0.50 32.61 -11.96
C PRO A 230 -0.10 32.16 -13.36
N HIS A 231 -0.57 30.98 -13.76
CA HIS A 231 -0.54 30.59 -15.16
C HIS A 231 -1.46 31.55 -15.91
N ASP A 232 -0.88 32.55 -16.58
CA ASP A 232 -1.61 33.45 -17.47
C ASP A 232 -2.43 32.60 -18.44
N GLY A 233 -3.75 32.77 -18.35
CA GLY A 233 -4.73 31.95 -19.03
C GLY A 233 -4.58 31.96 -20.55
N ASP A 234 -4.90 30.83 -21.16
CA ASP A 234 -5.13 30.71 -22.59
C ASP A 234 -6.06 31.84 -23.09
N PRO A 235 -5.72 32.54 -24.18
CA PRO A 235 -6.62 33.53 -24.77
C PRO A 235 -7.88 32.84 -25.31
N PRO A 236 -9.07 33.46 -25.16
CA PRO A 236 -10.31 32.87 -25.63
C PRO A 236 -10.31 32.78 -27.17
N ALA A 237 -10.63 31.58 -27.67
CA ALA A 237 -10.79 31.31 -29.10
C ALA A 237 -11.82 32.25 -29.73
N GLN A 238 -11.38 33.05 -30.70
CA GLN A 238 -12.26 33.83 -31.56
C GLN A 238 -13.14 32.88 -32.38
N ARG A 239 -14.46 33.09 -32.31
CA ARG A 239 -15.42 32.47 -33.22
C ARG A 239 -15.60 33.41 -34.40
N ASP A 240 -15.12 33.01 -35.55
CA ASP A 240 -15.41 33.66 -36.82
C ASP A 240 -16.91 33.52 -37.15
N SER A 241 -17.49 34.63 -37.62
CA SER A 241 -18.86 34.75 -38.15
C SER A 241 -18.87 34.60 -39.65
#